data_AF-M2YIW9-F1
#
_entry.id   AF-M2YIW9-F1
#
_cell.length_a   1.000
_cell.length_b   1.000
_cell.length_c   1.000
_cell.angle_alpha   90.00
_cell.angle_beta   90.00
_cell.angle_gamma   90.00
#
_symmetry.space_group_name_H-M   'P 1'
#
loop_
_entity.id
_entity.type
_entity.pdbx_description
1 polymer ?
#
loop_
_entity_poly.entity_id
_entity_poly.type
_entity_poly.pdbx_seq_one_letter_code
_entity_poly.pdbx_strand_id
1 'polypeptide(L)'
;MLTPMTPIARTDTTVLALPADCRRWLSTTGADRRHAVLEQAIPVDLQWWDDSLATFGVPGSPLQREGVGVGRTELSRGQVFAAAADLSEPAAVWRLLWLSMAWGTGSRRRQVHRRMRAVAADPDRYAEALTTAAELSRTDPEKAYALLYPGNCTLIPFLGPAFFTKFRPY
;
A
#
# COMPACT_ATOMS: atom_id res chain seq x y z
N MET A 1 38.50 15.77 22.56
CA MET A 1 37.59 16.78 21.97
C MET A 1 37.00 16.17 20.70
N LEU A 2 35.68 15.94 20.68
CA LEU A 2 34.95 15.45 19.51
C LEU A 2 34.41 16.66 18.72
N THR A 3 34.77 16.77 17.45
CA THR A 3 34.25 17.81 16.55
C THR A 3 32.74 17.60 16.34
N PRO A 4 31.88 18.61 16.56
CA PRO A 4 30.46 18.46 16.30
C PRO A 4 30.25 18.29 14.78
N MET A 5 29.54 17.23 14.39
CA MET A 5 29.09 17.06 13.01
C MET A 5 28.07 18.15 12.68
N THR A 6 28.37 18.96 11.68
CA THR A 6 27.43 19.92 11.12
C THR A 6 26.19 19.17 10.60
N PRO A 7 24.96 19.54 11.01
CA PRO A 7 23.76 18.92 10.48
C PRO A 7 23.70 19.18 8.97
N ILE A 8 23.51 18.11 8.18
CA ILE A 8 23.28 18.22 6.74
C ILE A 8 22.01 19.04 6.55
N ALA A 9 22.14 20.24 5.99
CA ALA A 9 21.00 21.08 5.65
C ALA A 9 20.06 20.29 4.74
N ARG A 10 18.75 20.31 5.04
CA ARG A 10 17.75 19.69 4.16
C ARG A 10 17.91 20.30 2.77
N THR A 11 18.01 19.45 1.76
CA THR A 11 18.06 19.89 0.37
C THR A 11 16.81 20.72 0.08
N ASP A 12 17.01 22.00 -0.23
CA ASP A 12 15.93 22.85 -0.71
C ASP A 12 15.49 22.34 -2.08
N THR A 13 14.30 21.77 -2.15
CA THR A 13 13.75 21.19 -3.37
C THR A 13 13.16 22.26 -4.29
N THR A 14 12.96 23.49 -3.82
CA THR A 14 12.38 24.58 -4.62
C THR A 14 13.32 25.11 -5.69
N VAL A 15 14.63 24.89 -5.53
CA VAL A 15 15.67 25.31 -6.48
C VAL A 15 16.12 24.19 -7.43
N LEU A 16 15.59 22.97 -7.27
CA LEU A 16 15.96 21.84 -8.11
C LEU A 16 15.18 21.87 -9.43
N ALA A 17 15.89 22.08 -10.54
CA ALA A 17 15.32 21.87 -11.86
C ALA A 17 15.02 20.39 -12.08
N LEU A 18 13.82 20.08 -12.60
CA LEU A 18 13.48 18.73 -13.04
C LEU A 18 14.51 18.23 -14.08
N PRO A 19 14.96 16.97 -14.04
CA PRO A 19 15.79 16.41 -15.10
C PRO A 19 15.11 16.51 -16.48
N ALA A 20 15.90 16.66 -17.54
CA ALA A 20 15.37 16.79 -18.90
C ALA A 20 14.48 15.61 -19.31
N ASP A 21 14.84 14.40 -18.89
CA ASP A 21 14.07 13.19 -19.16
C ASP A 21 12.72 13.19 -18.44
N CYS A 22 12.68 13.69 -17.19
CA CYS A 22 11.41 13.88 -16.47
C CYS A 22 10.49 14.87 -17.19
N ARG A 23 11.03 16.00 -17.68
CA ARG A 23 10.25 16.97 -18.47
C ARG A 23 9.73 16.36 -19.76
N ARG A 24 10.57 15.60 -20.48
CA ARG A 24 10.17 14.91 -21.72
C ARG A 24 9.05 13.90 -21.45
N TRP A 25 9.18 13.10 -20.39
CA TRP A 25 8.16 12.14 -20.00
C TRP A 25 6.84 12.82 -19.60
N LEU A 26 6.90 13.92 -18.85
CA LEU A 26 5.72 14.72 -18.48
C LEU A 26 5.01 15.32 -19.70
N SER A 27 5.75 15.66 -20.77
CA SER A 27 5.17 16.15 -22.02
C SER A 27 4.52 15.08 -22.91
N THR A 28 4.66 13.79 -22.55
CA THR A 28 4.10 12.66 -23.30
C THR A 28 3.21 11.80 -22.40
N THR A 29 3.73 10.67 -21.91
CA THR A 29 3.03 9.65 -21.11
C THR A 29 2.62 10.17 -19.74
N GLY A 30 3.40 11.07 -19.15
CA GLY A 30 3.13 11.65 -17.83
C GLY A 30 2.04 12.72 -17.82
N ALA A 31 1.62 13.22 -18.99
CA ALA A 31 0.54 14.21 -19.09
C ALA A 31 -0.82 13.60 -18.75
N ASP A 32 -1.03 12.32 -19.07
CA ASP A 32 -2.22 11.59 -18.69
C ASP A 32 -1.99 10.80 -17.39
N ARG A 33 -2.47 11.38 -16.28
CA ARG A 33 -2.44 10.74 -14.96
C ARG A 33 -3.09 9.36 -14.96
N ARG A 34 -4.17 9.17 -15.73
CA ARG A 34 -4.88 7.89 -15.74
C ARG A 34 -3.94 6.79 -16.19
N HIS A 35 -3.25 7.02 -17.30
CA HIS A 35 -2.28 6.07 -17.83
C HIS A 35 -1.04 5.93 -16.94
N ALA A 36 -0.48 7.04 -16.46
CA ALA A 36 0.75 7.05 -15.69
C ALA A 36 0.63 6.45 -14.27
N VAL A 37 -0.56 6.54 -13.66
CA VAL A 37 -0.78 6.15 -12.25
C VAL A 37 -1.83 5.07 -12.09
N LEU A 38 -3.04 5.26 -12.64
CA LEU A 38 -4.16 4.35 -12.38
C LEU A 38 -4.00 3.03 -13.13
N GLU A 39 -3.53 3.09 -14.37
CA GLU A 39 -3.34 1.92 -15.23
C GLU A 39 -2.02 1.18 -14.96
N GLN A 40 -1.22 1.63 -13.99
CA GLN A 40 -0.04 0.92 -13.53
C GLN A 40 -0.44 -0.45 -12.95
N ALA A 41 -0.28 -1.49 -13.76
CA ALA A 41 -0.65 -2.85 -13.41
C ALA A 41 0.55 -3.77 -13.23
N ILE A 42 0.37 -4.79 -12.40
CA ILE A 42 1.36 -5.83 -12.19
C ILE A 42 0.71 -7.22 -12.17
N PRO A 43 1.44 -8.28 -12.58
CA PRO A 43 0.92 -9.64 -12.54
C PRO A 43 0.81 -10.14 -11.10
N VAL A 44 -0.36 -10.66 -10.77
CA VAL A 44 -0.72 -11.22 -9.46
C VAL A 44 -1.43 -12.56 -9.65
N ASP A 45 -1.24 -13.49 -8.71
CA ASP A 45 -2.00 -14.75 -8.64
C ASP A 45 -2.98 -14.63 -7.47
N LEU A 46 -4.21 -14.20 -7.75
CA LEU A 46 -5.24 -13.96 -6.75
C LEU A 46 -5.75 -15.26 -6.13
N GLN A 47 -5.74 -16.37 -6.89
CA GLN A 47 -6.06 -17.69 -6.34
C GLN A 47 -5.08 -18.06 -5.23
N TRP A 48 -3.78 -17.92 -5.48
CA TRP A 48 -2.76 -18.15 -4.45
C TRP A 48 -2.95 -17.28 -3.21
N TRP A 49 -3.38 -16.01 -3.39
CA TRP A 49 -3.68 -15.13 -2.27
C TRP A 49 -4.86 -15.63 -1.47
N ASP A 50 -5.98 -15.95 -2.12
CA ASP A 50 -7.19 -16.46 -1.46
C ASP A 50 -6.93 -17.76 -0.70
N ASP A 51 -6.22 -18.71 -1.32
CA ASP A 51 -5.81 -19.97 -0.70
C ASP A 51 -4.92 -19.72 0.53
N SER A 52 -3.98 -18.78 0.43
CA SER A 52 -3.09 -18.41 1.54
C SER A 52 -3.86 -17.73 2.67
N LEU A 53 -4.74 -16.78 2.37
CA LEU A 53 -5.56 -16.09 3.37
C LEU A 53 -6.45 -17.07 4.12
N ALA A 54 -7.08 -18.00 3.41
CA ALA A 54 -7.87 -19.08 3.99
C ALA A 54 -7.01 -20.00 4.88
N THR A 55 -5.83 -20.39 4.42
CA THR A 55 -4.88 -21.23 5.18
C THR A 55 -4.48 -20.60 6.52
N PHE A 56 -4.29 -19.28 6.56
CA PHE A 56 -3.91 -18.57 7.79
C PHE A 56 -5.12 -18.04 8.58
N GLY A 57 -6.34 -18.28 8.12
CA GLY A 57 -7.57 -17.81 8.78
C GLY A 57 -7.64 -16.29 8.95
N VAL A 58 -6.98 -15.53 8.07
CA VAL A 58 -6.97 -14.06 8.17
C VAL A 58 -8.18 -13.45 7.45
N PRO A 59 -8.76 -12.35 7.98
CA PRO A 59 -9.90 -11.69 7.37
C PRO A 59 -9.56 -11.07 6.01
N GLY A 60 -10.60 -10.78 5.22
CA GLY A 60 -10.47 -10.10 3.93
C GLY A 60 -10.31 -11.02 2.71
N SER A 61 -10.56 -12.32 2.86
CA SER A 61 -10.82 -13.23 1.72
C SER A 61 -12.31 -13.20 1.34
N PRO A 62 -12.70 -13.43 0.07
CA PRO A 62 -11.83 -13.53 -1.11
C PRO A 62 -11.40 -12.16 -1.65
N LEU A 63 -10.24 -12.12 -2.32
CA LEU A 63 -9.74 -10.99 -3.11
C LEU A 63 -10.26 -11.04 -4.54
N GLN A 64 -10.50 -12.24 -5.07
CA GLN A 64 -11.13 -12.40 -6.39
C GLN A 64 -12.57 -11.87 -6.34
N ARG A 65 -12.86 -10.89 -7.19
CA ARG A 65 -14.17 -10.24 -7.28
C ARG A 65 -14.30 -9.45 -8.57
N GLU A 66 -15.54 -9.07 -8.88
CA GLU A 66 -15.84 -8.14 -9.97
C GLU A 66 -15.02 -6.87 -9.81
N GLY A 67 -14.45 -6.40 -10.93
CA GLY A 67 -13.58 -5.22 -10.94
C GLY A 67 -12.15 -5.45 -10.44
N VAL A 68 -11.79 -6.63 -9.94
CA VAL A 68 -10.39 -6.97 -9.54
C VAL A 68 -9.79 -8.03 -10.46
N GLY A 69 -10.49 -9.13 -10.71
CA GLY A 69 -10.04 -10.24 -11.57
C GLY A 69 -10.12 -11.61 -10.90
N VAL A 70 -9.73 -12.65 -11.65
CA VAL A 70 -9.80 -14.07 -11.25
C VAL A 70 -8.48 -14.77 -11.58
N GLY A 71 -8.03 -15.70 -10.74
CA GLY A 71 -6.83 -16.48 -10.94
C GLY A 71 -5.58 -15.61 -11.08
N ARG A 72 -4.82 -15.85 -12.15
CA ARG A 72 -3.68 -14.99 -12.51
C ARG A 72 -4.18 -13.83 -13.38
N THR A 73 -3.97 -12.61 -12.90
CA THR A 73 -4.44 -11.38 -13.55
C THR A 73 -3.45 -10.24 -13.39
N GLU A 74 -3.61 -9.21 -14.20
CA GLU A 74 -3.00 -7.91 -13.97
C GLU A 74 -3.83 -7.13 -12.95
N LEU A 75 -3.22 -6.77 -11.82
CA LEU A 75 -3.83 -5.91 -10.80
C LEU A 75 -3.32 -4.49 -11.01
N SER A 76 -4.20 -3.56 -11.36
CA SER A 76 -3.89 -2.15 -11.55
C SER A 76 -3.96 -1.37 -10.24
N ARG A 77 -3.22 -0.27 -10.19
CA ARG A 77 -3.27 0.64 -9.04
C ARG A 77 -4.63 1.30 -8.89
N GLY A 78 -5.32 1.56 -9.99
CA GLY A 78 -6.69 2.06 -10.00
C GLY A 78 -7.67 1.11 -9.30
N GLN A 79 -7.50 -0.21 -9.45
CA GLN A 79 -8.31 -1.19 -8.71
C GLN A 79 -8.04 -1.16 -7.20
N VAL A 80 -6.78 -0.95 -6.80
CA VAL A 80 -6.45 -0.75 -5.37
C VAL A 80 -7.09 0.54 -4.83
N PHE A 81 -7.08 1.62 -5.61
CA PHE A 81 -7.72 2.88 -5.23
C PHE A 81 -9.25 2.75 -5.16
N ALA A 82 -9.87 2.03 -6.09
CA ALA A 82 -11.29 1.74 -6.05
C ALA A 82 -11.68 0.95 -4.78
N ALA A 83 -10.87 -0.03 -4.40
CA ALA A 83 -11.06 -0.75 -3.14
C ALA A 83 -10.88 0.15 -1.88
N ALA A 84 -10.10 1.23 -1.98
CA ALA A 84 -9.96 2.20 -0.89
C ALA A 84 -11.11 3.22 -0.81
N ALA A 85 -11.84 3.40 -1.91
CA ALA A 85 -12.98 4.31 -1.97
C ALA A 85 -14.23 3.75 -1.27
N ASP A 86 -14.36 2.42 -1.18
CA ASP A 86 -15.47 1.74 -0.53
C ASP A 86 -14.99 0.80 0.59
N LEU A 87 -15.07 1.30 1.82
CA LEU A 87 -14.74 0.58 3.06
C LEU A 87 -15.98 0.33 3.94
N SER A 88 -17.16 0.24 3.32
CA SER A 88 -18.44 0.14 4.03
C SER A 88 -18.62 -1.16 4.84
N GLU A 89 -17.94 -2.24 4.47
CA GLU A 89 -18.00 -3.52 5.15
C GLU A 89 -16.78 -3.77 6.05
N PRO A 90 -16.93 -4.46 7.21
CA PRO A 90 -15.80 -4.77 8.10
C PRO A 90 -14.62 -5.49 7.42
N ALA A 91 -14.91 -6.34 6.44
CA ALA A 91 -13.88 -7.07 5.69
C ALA A 91 -13.15 -6.20 4.64
N ALA A 92 -13.66 -5.02 4.30
CA ALA A 92 -13.14 -4.18 3.23
C ALA A 92 -11.73 -3.64 3.53
N VAL A 93 -11.47 -3.24 4.77
CA VAL A 93 -10.13 -2.74 5.16
C VAL A 93 -9.05 -3.81 5.02
N TRP A 94 -9.40 -5.06 5.33
CA TRP A 94 -8.53 -6.20 5.16
C TRP A 94 -8.28 -6.54 3.69
N ARG A 95 -9.34 -6.54 2.88
CA ARG A 95 -9.21 -6.67 1.42
C ARG A 95 -8.29 -5.59 0.86
N LEU A 96 -8.44 -4.34 1.28
CA LEU A 96 -7.58 -3.25 0.86
C LEU A 96 -6.12 -3.48 1.24
N LEU A 97 -5.85 -3.96 2.46
CA LEU A 97 -4.50 -4.34 2.88
C LEU A 97 -3.90 -5.39 1.95
N TRP A 98 -4.64 -6.47 1.67
CA TRP A 98 -4.13 -7.57 0.87
C TRP A 98 -3.98 -7.22 -0.60
N LEU A 99 -4.91 -6.45 -1.18
CA LEU A 99 -4.79 -5.93 -2.55
C LEU A 99 -3.60 -4.97 -2.67
N SER A 100 -3.41 -4.07 -1.70
CA SER A 100 -2.25 -3.17 -1.67
C SER A 100 -0.93 -3.94 -1.56
N MET A 101 -0.92 -5.04 -0.79
CA MET A 101 0.26 -5.89 -0.67
C MET A 101 0.49 -6.72 -1.92
N ALA A 102 -0.55 -7.29 -2.52
CA ALA A 102 -0.49 -8.02 -3.77
C ALA A 102 0.09 -7.15 -4.87
N TRP A 103 -0.46 -5.94 -5.04
CA TRP A 103 0.04 -4.91 -5.95
C TRP A 103 1.46 -4.44 -5.59
N GLY A 104 1.79 -4.38 -4.30
CA GLY A 104 3.09 -3.92 -3.84
C GLY A 104 4.22 -4.96 -3.94
N THR A 105 3.89 -6.24 -4.04
CA THR A 105 4.85 -7.36 -4.00
C THR A 105 4.91 -8.16 -5.30
N GLY A 106 3.84 -8.19 -6.09
CA GLY A 106 3.74 -8.95 -7.32
C GLY A 106 4.08 -10.42 -7.13
N SER A 107 5.09 -10.90 -7.87
CA SER A 107 5.59 -12.28 -7.76
C SER A 107 6.48 -12.53 -6.55
N ARG A 108 6.94 -11.49 -5.83
CA ARG A 108 7.89 -11.60 -4.71
C ARG A 108 7.18 -11.86 -3.38
N ARG A 109 6.88 -13.13 -3.10
CA ARG A 109 6.01 -13.55 -1.98
C ARG A 109 6.73 -14.03 -0.71
N ARG A 110 8.06 -13.99 -0.67
CA ARG A 110 8.89 -14.62 0.39
C ARG A 110 8.45 -14.31 1.83
N GLN A 111 7.94 -13.11 2.10
CA GLN A 111 7.54 -12.68 3.45
C GLN A 111 6.02 -12.58 3.67
N VAL A 112 5.20 -12.91 2.66
CA VAL A 112 3.74 -12.70 2.72
C VAL A 112 3.12 -13.56 3.81
N HIS A 113 3.44 -14.86 3.87
CA HIS A 113 2.92 -15.75 4.91
C HIS A 113 3.33 -15.32 6.33
N ARG A 114 4.54 -14.79 6.51
CA ARG A 114 4.98 -14.24 7.80
C ARG A 114 4.12 -13.04 8.22
N ARG A 115 3.75 -12.17 7.28
CA ARG A 115 2.86 -11.02 7.51
C ARG A 115 1.43 -11.46 7.80
N MET A 116 0.91 -12.46 7.09
CA MET A 116 -0.41 -13.04 7.37
C MET A 116 -0.49 -13.58 8.81
N ARG A 117 0.51 -14.35 9.24
CA ARG A 117 0.58 -14.81 10.65
C ARG A 117 0.66 -13.65 11.65
N ALA A 118 1.43 -12.61 11.33
CA ALA A 118 1.52 -11.44 12.19
C ALA A 118 0.18 -10.71 12.32
N VAL A 119 -0.57 -10.59 11.24
CA VAL A 119 -1.94 -10.04 11.24
C VAL A 119 -2.90 -10.92 12.05
N ALA A 120 -2.82 -12.25 11.88
CA ALA A 120 -3.67 -13.20 12.59
C ALA A 120 -3.51 -13.17 14.12
N ALA A 121 -2.40 -12.60 14.63
CA ALA A 121 -2.10 -12.58 16.05
C ALA A 121 -3.03 -11.66 16.87
N ASP A 122 -3.55 -10.59 16.25
CA ASP A 122 -4.40 -9.60 16.95
C ASP A 122 -5.29 -8.84 15.93
N PRO A 123 -6.23 -9.52 15.25
CA PRO A 123 -6.99 -8.94 14.16
C PRO A 123 -7.84 -7.75 14.62
N ASP A 124 -8.46 -7.79 15.79
CA ASP A 124 -9.36 -6.72 16.25
C ASP A 124 -8.61 -5.39 16.42
N ARG A 125 -7.47 -5.42 17.12
CA ARG A 125 -6.61 -4.23 17.28
C ARG A 125 -6.16 -3.67 15.95
N TYR A 126 -5.79 -4.54 15.02
CA TYR A 126 -5.28 -4.13 13.72
C TYR A 126 -6.38 -3.62 12.79
N ALA A 127 -7.60 -4.16 12.86
CA ALA A 127 -8.74 -3.69 12.07
C ALA A 127 -9.05 -2.22 12.38
N GLU A 128 -9.08 -1.85 13.67
CA GLU A 128 -9.30 -0.47 14.10
C GLU A 128 -8.22 0.46 13.54
N ALA A 129 -6.95 0.13 13.77
CA ALA A 129 -5.83 0.95 13.31
C ALA A 129 -5.77 1.09 11.77
N LEU A 130 -6.06 0.01 11.03
CA LEU A 130 -6.10 0.05 9.56
C LEU A 130 -7.28 0.89 9.06
N THR A 131 -8.43 0.83 9.72
CA THR A 131 -9.62 1.61 9.34
C THR A 131 -9.34 3.10 9.53
N THR A 132 -8.86 3.49 10.71
CA THR A 132 -8.47 4.87 10.99
C THR A 132 -7.33 5.34 10.07
N ALA A 133 -6.34 4.49 9.78
CA ALA A 133 -5.26 4.84 8.85
C ALA A 133 -5.79 5.05 7.42
N ALA A 134 -6.79 4.28 6.97
CA ALA A 134 -7.38 4.44 5.66
C ALA A 134 -8.16 5.76 5.54
N GLU A 135 -8.90 6.15 6.59
CA GLU A 135 -9.58 7.45 6.66
C GLU A 135 -8.58 8.61 6.65
N LEU A 136 -7.59 8.56 7.55
CA LEU A 136 -6.54 9.58 7.64
C LEU A 136 -5.73 9.68 6.35
N SER A 137 -5.56 8.60 5.59
CA SER A 137 -4.77 8.64 4.34
C SER A 137 -5.29 9.65 3.32
N ARG A 138 -6.57 10.04 3.41
CA ARG A 138 -7.23 11.00 2.51
C ARG A 138 -7.00 12.46 2.92
N THR A 139 -6.78 12.71 4.21
CA THR A 139 -6.76 14.07 4.79
C THR A 139 -5.45 14.42 5.48
N ASP A 140 -4.86 13.45 6.18
CA ASP A 140 -3.62 13.57 6.92
C ASP A 140 -2.74 12.32 6.72
N PRO A 141 -2.05 12.24 5.57
CA PRO A 141 -1.22 11.09 5.23
C PRO A 141 -0.03 10.87 6.19
N GLU A 142 0.43 11.91 6.88
CA GLU A 142 1.50 11.79 7.88
C GLU A 142 0.99 11.09 9.13
N LYS A 143 -0.17 11.51 9.66
CA LYS A 143 -0.83 10.80 10.77
C LYS A 143 -1.20 9.37 10.44
N ALA A 144 -1.69 9.10 9.21
CA ALA A 144 -1.97 7.74 8.77
C ALA A 144 -0.71 6.84 8.83
N TYR A 145 0.45 7.39 8.44
CA TYR A 145 1.72 6.68 8.51
C TYR A 145 2.16 6.46 9.96
N ALA A 146 2.11 7.50 10.79
CA ALA A 146 2.52 7.46 12.19
C ALA A 146 1.68 6.47 13.02
N LEU A 147 0.36 6.38 12.74
CA LEU A 147 -0.54 5.42 13.39
C LEU A 147 -0.10 3.98 13.18
N LEU A 148 0.42 3.64 11.99
CA LEU A 148 0.92 2.31 11.65
C LEU A 148 2.40 2.10 12.01
N TYR A 149 3.06 3.14 12.54
CA TYR A 149 4.47 3.12 12.92
C TYR A 149 4.75 3.76 14.30
N PRO A 150 4.07 3.32 15.36
CA PRO A 150 4.27 3.89 16.70
C PRO A 150 5.67 3.60 17.24
N GLY A 151 6.31 4.62 17.82
CA GLY A 151 7.59 4.45 18.53
C GLY A 151 8.74 3.92 17.66
N ASN A 152 8.77 4.27 16.37
CA ASN A 152 9.72 3.75 15.37
C ASN A 152 9.64 2.23 15.14
N CYS A 153 8.48 1.63 15.41
CA CYS A 153 8.21 0.21 15.17
C CYS A 153 6.95 0.04 14.34
N THR A 154 6.92 -0.98 13.47
CA THR A 154 5.70 -1.32 12.73
C THR A 154 4.63 -1.84 13.68
N LEU A 155 3.42 -1.29 13.62
CA LEU A 155 2.30 -1.75 14.43
C LEU A 155 2.02 -3.24 14.21
N ILE A 156 2.01 -3.67 12.95
CA ILE A 156 1.90 -5.07 12.56
C ILE A 156 3.33 -5.56 12.22
N PRO A 157 3.88 -6.57 12.92
CA PRO A 157 5.22 -7.06 12.65
C PRO A 157 5.43 -7.43 11.18
N PHE A 158 6.58 -7.04 10.63
CA PHE A 158 6.98 -7.31 9.24
C PHE A 158 6.14 -6.60 8.17
N LEU A 159 5.17 -5.78 8.57
CA LEU A 159 4.32 -4.98 7.70
C LEU A 159 4.66 -3.50 7.88
N GLY A 160 5.50 -2.98 7.00
CA GLY A 160 5.78 -1.54 6.96
C GLY A 160 4.53 -0.73 6.61
N PRO A 161 4.36 0.49 7.18
CA PRO A 161 3.21 1.38 6.93
C PRO A 161 3.02 1.74 5.44
N ALA A 162 4.10 1.71 4.66
CA ALA A 162 4.08 1.94 3.21
C ALA A 162 3.36 0.83 2.41
N PHE A 163 3.16 -0.37 2.96
CA PHE A 163 2.39 -1.41 2.29
C PHE A 163 0.90 -1.13 2.31
N PHE A 164 0.42 -0.48 3.37
CA PHE A 164 -0.97 -0.09 3.48
C PHE A 164 -1.19 1.28 2.83
N THR A 165 -0.37 2.29 3.12
CA THR A 165 -0.59 3.67 2.61
C THR A 165 -0.27 3.88 1.12
N LYS A 166 -0.12 2.81 0.32
CA LYS A 166 0.18 2.87 -1.13
C LYS A 166 -0.98 3.34 -2.00
N PHE A 167 -2.19 3.43 -1.43
CA PHE A 167 -3.44 3.80 -2.10
C PHE A 167 -3.79 5.29 -2.03
N ARG A 168 -2.85 6.16 -1.65
CA ARG A 168 -3.11 7.60 -1.48
C ARG A 168 -3.67 8.24 -2.76
N PRO A 169 -4.89 8.82 -2.71
CA PRO A 169 -5.30 9.76 -3.73
C PRO A 169 -4.48 11.05 -3.54
N TYR A 170 -3.75 11.45 -4.59
CA TYR A 170 -3.29 12.84 -4.75
C TYR A 170 -4.39 13.66 -5.38
#